data_AF-A0A8H5AYA4-F1
#
_entry.id   AF-A0A8H5AYA4-F1
#
_cell.length_a   1.000
_cell.length_b   1.000
_cell.length_c   1.000
_cell.angle_alpha   90.00
_cell.angle_beta   90.00
_cell.angle_gamma   90.00
#
_symmetry.space_group_name_H-M   'P 1'
#
loop_
_entity.id
_entity.type
_entity.pdbx_description
1 polymer ?
#
loop_
_entity_poly.entity_id
_entity_poly.type
_entity_poly.pdbx_seq_one_letter_code
_entity_poly.pdbx_strand_id
1 'polypeptide(L)'
;MDHYVLPCHPAQTCLDPLGLCDDENPFVWAVVTACLQGCSDISQLPRVVEDLSYSIHMQGDQDTRFLRQFLLERYPDPQSPAAKLDLQNILSSALQLPSLFPAHVIPYLSPSSDPVLHLSHAQIRSLLSHQILNTLSPPPGNTWGCTFTCWYSEPQPLKTAIMGYLSALFDYFELPLDEDDTTKIEYRYITTPAPSLGCMPVYDIETWKRLPTSDVLSHLRIEPTTSATVPFLNAHDIPCTLIASNKEPGFGPSCTQEELVTAACPPLLILGALLVSPPIPPDAALLVSGIVPLSHWRGQGREARLVGKTTLEQHTFLLLDASELDAVDIDNPTTPSPIDLHPPYLLRDLVKCQLGFSALRQRGVKEISAPLWGAGAFGGDPVVKCLVLAMAACREDVVVTLSVDQDRVYSTAKLGETLDVAHGNNHLGTVVSVLEGLQTKYRGSSDVNMGELFATLYPQGK
;
A
#
# COMPACT_ATOMS: atom_id res chain seq x y z
N MET A 1 6.52 20.29 -10.23
CA MET A 1 7.48 20.23 -9.11
C MET A 1 7.92 18.78 -9.07
N ASP A 2 9.21 18.53 -9.22
CA ASP A 2 9.72 17.17 -9.46
C ASP A 2 10.37 16.58 -8.20
N HIS A 3 10.19 17.27 -7.07
CA HIS A 3 10.74 16.92 -5.77
C HIS A 3 9.83 17.43 -4.64
N TYR A 4 9.92 16.75 -3.50
CA TYR A 4 9.39 17.16 -2.22
C TYR A 4 10.37 18.10 -1.51
N VAL A 5 9.88 19.22 -0.95
CA VAL A 5 10.71 20.17 -0.18
C VAL A 5 10.60 19.83 1.31
N LEU A 6 11.73 19.51 1.93
CA LEU A 6 11.79 19.06 3.33
C LEU A 6 11.67 20.22 4.34
N PRO A 7 11.21 19.97 5.59
CA PRO A 7 11.11 20.99 6.65
C PRO A 7 12.42 21.71 6.99
N CYS A 8 13.55 21.09 6.67
CA CYS A 8 14.88 21.67 6.87
C CYS A 8 15.32 22.62 5.75
N HIS A 9 14.50 22.85 4.73
CA HIS A 9 14.88 23.67 3.58
C HIS A 9 15.05 25.16 3.98
N PRO A 10 16.16 25.81 3.62
CA PRO A 10 16.50 27.17 4.10
C PRO A 10 15.56 28.27 3.57
N ALA A 11 14.70 27.96 2.60
CA ALA A 11 13.68 28.89 2.11
C ALA A 11 12.29 28.69 2.76
N GLN A 12 12.10 27.67 3.61
CA GLN A 12 10.83 27.45 4.29
C GLN A 12 10.75 28.27 5.58
N THR A 13 9.78 29.17 5.65
CA THR A 13 9.43 29.98 6.82
C THR A 13 8.00 29.71 7.25
N CYS A 14 7.67 29.99 8.51
CA CYS A 14 6.30 29.92 9.03
C CYS A 14 6.00 31.12 9.96
N LEU A 15 4.76 31.22 10.44
CA LEU A 15 4.32 32.33 11.29
C LEU A 15 4.64 32.14 12.78
N ASP A 16 4.84 30.89 13.22
CA ASP A 16 5.13 30.53 14.62
C ASP A 16 4.30 31.34 15.66
N PRO A 17 2.95 31.24 15.63
CA PRO A 17 2.07 31.94 16.58
C PRO A 17 2.33 31.64 18.06
N LEU A 18 3.09 30.58 18.37
CA LEU A 18 3.47 30.23 19.73
C LEU A 18 4.75 30.94 20.19
N GLY A 19 5.47 31.61 19.29
CA GLY A 19 6.70 32.34 19.59
C GLY A 19 7.82 31.41 20.07
N LEU A 20 7.96 30.23 19.48
CA LEU A 20 9.02 29.28 19.80
C LEU A 20 10.42 29.80 19.43
N CYS A 21 10.51 30.69 18.44
CA CYS A 21 11.77 31.25 17.94
C CYS A 21 11.98 32.76 18.15
N ASP A 22 11.11 33.46 18.90
CA ASP A 22 11.19 34.92 19.12
C ASP A 22 11.42 35.75 17.83
N ASP A 23 10.86 35.30 16.69
CA ASP A 23 10.94 35.92 15.36
C ASP A 23 9.51 35.95 14.75
N GLU A 24 9.20 36.96 13.93
CA GLU A 24 7.90 37.07 13.26
C GLU A 24 7.73 36.03 12.14
N ASN A 25 8.82 35.66 11.45
CA ASN A 25 8.78 34.68 10.36
C ASN A 25 10.00 33.74 10.42
N PRO A 26 10.13 32.93 11.48
CA PRO A 26 11.27 32.04 11.62
C PRO A 26 11.30 31.00 10.50
N PHE A 27 12.50 30.46 10.24
CA PHE A 27 12.63 29.27 9.41
C PHE A 27 11.94 28.08 10.08
N VAL A 28 11.22 27.26 9.30
CA VAL A 28 10.53 26.06 9.81
C VAL A 28 11.49 25.17 10.60
N TRP A 29 12.72 25.01 10.11
CA TRP A 29 13.75 24.23 10.80
C TRP A 29 14.13 24.77 12.18
N ALA A 30 14.15 26.10 12.36
CA ALA A 30 14.44 26.71 13.64
C ALA A 30 13.34 26.40 14.65
N VAL A 31 12.07 26.51 14.23
CA VAL A 31 10.89 26.19 15.05
C VAL A 31 10.90 24.72 15.45
N VAL A 32 11.14 23.81 14.51
CA VAL A 32 11.31 22.37 14.79
C VAL A 32 12.40 22.16 15.83
N THR A 33 13.60 22.71 15.61
CA THR A 33 14.74 22.51 16.51
C THR A 33 14.46 23.03 17.92
N ALA A 34 13.89 24.24 18.04
CA ALA A 34 13.55 24.86 19.31
C ALA A 34 12.51 24.03 20.09
N CYS A 35 11.48 23.53 19.40
CA CYS A 35 10.45 22.69 20.01
C CYS A 35 11.03 21.36 20.52
N LEU A 36 11.84 20.68 19.70
CA LEU A 36 12.40 19.37 20.07
C LEU A 36 13.44 19.46 21.20
N GLN A 37 14.20 20.56 21.30
CA GLN A 37 15.13 20.79 22.42
C GLN A 37 14.42 20.93 23.77
N GLY A 38 13.16 21.38 23.78
CA GLY A 38 12.33 21.47 24.99
C GLY A 38 11.68 20.15 25.41
N CYS A 39 11.78 19.09 24.60
CA CYS A 39 11.14 17.81 24.86
C CYS A 39 12.07 16.85 25.60
N SER A 40 11.73 16.51 26.84
CA SER A 40 12.55 15.64 27.71
C SER A 40 11.83 14.37 28.17
N ASP A 41 10.55 14.25 27.85
CA ASP A 41 9.67 13.19 28.34
C ASP A 41 8.71 12.75 27.24
N ILE A 42 8.56 11.44 27.03
CA ILE A 42 7.76 10.90 25.92
C ILE A 42 6.28 11.29 26.01
N SER A 43 5.76 11.52 27.22
CA SER A 43 4.39 12.00 27.46
C SER A 43 4.14 13.42 26.93
N GLN A 44 5.20 14.16 26.60
CA GLN A 44 5.13 15.48 25.97
C GLN A 44 4.97 15.39 24.45
N LEU A 45 5.25 14.24 23.83
CA LEU A 45 5.17 14.06 22.37
C LEU A 45 3.82 14.50 21.76
N PRO A 46 2.64 14.18 22.35
CA PRO A 46 1.37 14.68 21.81
C PRO A 46 1.29 16.21 21.78
N ARG A 47 1.80 16.88 22.82
CA ARG A 47 1.85 18.34 22.86
C ARG A 47 2.83 18.90 21.84
N VAL A 48 3.99 18.27 21.66
CA VAL A 48 4.96 18.67 20.62
C VAL A 48 4.32 18.61 19.24
N VAL A 49 3.54 17.56 18.95
CA VAL A 49 2.76 17.45 17.71
C VAL A 49 1.77 18.59 17.58
N GLU A 50 0.97 18.89 18.61
CA GLU A 50 0.01 20.02 18.62
C GLU A 50 0.70 21.36 18.39
N ASP A 51 1.78 21.65 19.13
CA ASP A 51 2.53 22.89 19.07
C ASP A 51 3.19 23.08 17.68
N LEU A 52 3.77 22.03 17.09
CA LEU A 52 4.34 22.07 15.73
C LEU A 52 3.26 22.19 14.65
N SER A 53 2.12 21.52 14.80
CA SER A 53 0.99 21.62 13.88
C SER A 53 0.48 23.06 13.80
N TYR A 54 0.36 23.73 14.95
CA TYR A 54 -0.05 25.12 14.98
C TYR A 54 1.05 26.05 14.47
N SER A 55 2.30 25.83 14.86
CA SER A 55 3.40 26.74 14.52
C SER A 55 3.81 26.70 13.05
N ILE A 56 3.76 25.52 12.43
CA ILE A 56 4.19 25.29 11.04
C ILE A 56 3.00 25.37 10.08
N HIS A 57 1.85 24.80 10.45
CA HIS A 57 0.71 24.62 9.55
C HIS A 57 -0.50 25.49 9.90
N MET A 58 -0.45 26.27 10.98
CA MET A 58 -1.60 27.02 11.52
C MET A 58 -2.79 26.14 11.91
N GLN A 59 -2.52 24.87 12.24
CA GLN A 59 -3.52 23.88 12.66
C GLN A 59 -3.59 23.81 14.19
N GLY A 60 -4.39 24.69 14.80
CA GLY A 60 -4.55 24.79 16.26
C GLY A 60 -5.58 23.83 16.86
N ASP A 61 -6.25 23.02 16.04
CA ASP A 61 -7.30 22.08 16.42
C ASP A 61 -6.87 20.61 16.32
N GLN A 62 -5.56 20.37 16.18
CA GLN A 62 -5.01 19.02 16.09
C GLN A 62 -5.35 18.19 17.34
N ASP A 63 -6.05 17.08 17.16
CA ASP A 63 -6.41 16.17 18.24
C ASP A 63 -5.36 15.05 18.39
N THR A 64 -4.76 14.96 19.57
CA THR A 64 -3.76 13.92 19.90
C THR A 64 -4.16 13.03 21.08
N ARG A 65 -5.44 13.04 21.47
CA ARG A 65 -5.94 12.29 22.65
C ARG A 65 -5.65 10.79 22.57
N PHE A 66 -5.78 10.17 21.40
CA PHE A 66 -5.48 8.75 21.23
C PHE A 66 -3.99 8.44 21.30
N LEU A 67 -3.13 9.32 20.76
CA LEU A 67 -1.68 9.20 20.93
C LEU A 67 -1.29 9.28 22.40
N ARG A 68 -1.88 10.21 23.16
CA ARG A 68 -1.68 10.31 24.61
C ARG A 68 -2.09 9.03 25.32
N GLN A 69 -3.23 8.45 24.97
CA GLN A 69 -3.68 7.17 25.52
C GLN A 69 -2.68 6.05 25.21
N PHE A 70 -2.26 5.91 23.95
CA PHE A 70 -1.28 4.91 23.52
C PHE A 70 0.02 5.00 24.31
N LEU A 71 0.57 6.20 24.48
CA LEU A 71 1.83 6.40 25.21
C LEU A 71 1.70 6.05 26.69
N LEU A 72 0.57 6.36 27.33
CA LEU A 72 0.29 5.98 28.72
C LEU A 72 0.18 4.46 28.89
N GLU A 73 -0.41 3.77 27.91
CA GLU A 73 -0.54 2.32 27.93
C GLU A 73 0.79 1.60 27.65
N ARG A 74 1.59 2.10 26.69
CA ARG A 74 2.89 1.54 26.34
C ARG A 74 3.97 1.84 27.37
N TYR A 75 3.95 3.05 27.95
CA TYR A 75 4.91 3.51 28.96
C TYR A 75 4.20 4.08 30.20
N PRO A 76 3.72 3.21 31.11
CA PRO A 76 3.10 3.66 32.36
C PRO A 76 4.03 4.54 33.21
N ASP A 77 5.34 4.28 33.13
CA ASP A 77 6.40 5.18 33.60
C ASP A 77 7.09 5.86 32.40
N PRO A 78 6.77 7.13 32.11
CA PRO A 78 7.37 7.85 30.99
C PRO A 78 8.87 8.15 31.18
N GLN A 79 9.40 7.94 32.40
CA GLN A 79 10.81 8.11 32.72
C GLN A 79 11.61 6.79 32.66
N SER A 80 10.94 5.69 32.29
CA SER A 80 11.59 4.39 32.10
C SER A 80 12.67 4.43 31.02
N PRO A 81 13.70 3.56 31.07
CA PRO A 81 14.76 3.52 30.06
C PRO A 81 14.23 3.32 28.64
N ALA A 82 13.20 2.50 28.45
CA ALA A 82 12.58 2.26 27.15
C ALA A 82 11.90 3.53 26.61
N ALA A 83 11.09 4.21 27.43
CA ALA A 83 10.44 5.47 27.06
C ALA A 83 11.46 6.55 26.65
N LYS A 84 12.55 6.67 27.41
CA LYS A 84 13.64 7.61 27.11
C LYS A 84 14.35 7.27 25.81
N LEU A 85 14.64 5.98 25.58
CA LEU A 85 15.31 5.52 24.37
C LEU A 85 14.46 5.80 23.13
N ASP A 86 13.16 5.48 23.16
CA ASP A 86 12.28 5.71 22.00
C ASP A 86 12.10 7.19 21.70
N LEU A 87 11.90 8.02 22.74
CA LEU A 87 11.89 9.46 22.55
C LEU A 87 13.20 9.94 21.93
N GLN A 88 14.34 9.52 22.47
CA GLN A 88 15.64 9.91 21.95
C GLN A 88 15.82 9.48 20.49
N ASN A 89 15.41 8.27 20.13
CA ASN A 89 15.50 7.77 18.76
C ASN A 89 14.63 8.59 17.80
N ILE A 90 13.40 8.94 18.19
CA ILE A 90 12.52 9.78 17.37
C ILE A 90 13.12 11.18 17.20
N LEU A 91 13.49 11.85 18.30
CA LEU A 91 13.98 13.23 18.28
C LEU A 91 15.33 13.36 17.55
N SER A 92 16.28 12.46 17.84
CA SER A 92 17.59 12.49 17.18
C SER A 92 17.49 12.19 15.68
N SER A 93 16.63 11.25 15.28
CA SER A 93 16.38 10.96 13.85
C SER A 93 15.78 12.17 13.14
N ALA A 94 14.85 12.90 13.77
CA ALA A 94 14.32 14.15 13.21
C ALA A 94 15.43 15.19 13.04
N LEU A 95 16.24 15.43 14.07
CA LEU A 95 17.31 16.42 14.05
C LEU A 95 18.44 16.11 13.06
N GLN A 96 18.57 14.87 12.60
CA GLN A 96 19.53 14.45 11.56
C GLN A 96 19.11 14.81 10.13
N LEU A 97 17.87 15.27 9.91
CA LEU A 97 17.31 15.50 8.56
C LEU A 97 18.24 16.32 7.63
N PRO A 98 18.82 17.47 8.02
CA PRO A 98 19.69 18.25 7.14
C PRO A 98 20.99 17.52 6.77
N SER A 99 21.52 16.70 7.69
CA SER A 99 22.74 15.92 7.46
C SER A 99 22.49 14.74 6.52
N LEU A 100 21.33 14.10 6.65
CA LEU A 100 20.93 12.95 5.83
C LEU A 100 20.41 13.35 4.44
N PHE A 101 19.91 14.58 4.31
CA PHE A 101 19.40 15.16 3.06
C PHE A 101 19.99 16.57 2.86
N PRO A 102 21.27 16.69 2.47
CA PRO A 102 21.95 17.99 2.35
C PRO A 102 21.39 18.88 1.25
N ALA A 103 20.65 18.33 0.30
CA ALA A 103 19.92 19.10 -0.71
C ALA A 103 18.59 19.66 -0.19
N HIS A 104 18.15 19.26 1.02
CA HIS A 104 16.88 19.64 1.63
C HIS A 104 15.63 19.31 0.79
N VAL A 105 15.77 18.39 -0.15
CA VAL A 105 14.70 17.93 -1.04
C VAL A 105 14.82 16.43 -1.27
N ILE A 106 13.71 15.80 -1.66
CA ILE A 106 13.66 14.40 -2.11
C ILE A 106 13.04 14.37 -3.50
N PRO A 107 13.68 13.79 -4.53
CA PRO A 107 13.05 13.66 -5.83
C PRO A 107 11.80 12.79 -5.75
N TYR A 108 10.72 13.20 -6.41
CA TYR A 108 9.58 12.29 -6.58
C TYR A 108 9.99 11.15 -7.52
N LEU A 109 9.46 9.96 -7.23
CA LEU A 109 9.56 8.81 -8.10
C LEU A 109 8.79 9.10 -9.38
N SER A 110 9.51 9.26 -10.48
CA SER A 110 8.90 9.49 -11.79
C SER A 110 9.80 8.96 -12.92
N PRO A 111 9.27 8.75 -14.13
CA PRO A 111 10.09 8.35 -15.27
C PRO A 111 11.07 9.44 -15.70
N SER A 112 10.76 10.71 -15.44
CA SER A 112 11.49 11.88 -15.94
C SER A 112 12.59 12.39 -15.02
N SER A 113 12.46 12.20 -13.71
CA SER A 113 13.43 12.64 -12.70
C SER A 113 14.38 11.51 -12.34
N ASP A 114 13.87 10.54 -11.60
CA ASP A 114 14.59 9.35 -11.15
C ASP A 114 13.58 8.21 -10.96
N PRO A 115 13.66 7.13 -11.75
CA PRO A 115 12.79 5.99 -11.58
C PRO A 115 13.19 5.13 -10.37
N VAL A 116 14.33 5.38 -9.69
CA VAL A 116 14.82 4.54 -8.60
C VAL A 116 15.42 5.38 -7.47
N LEU A 117 14.87 5.26 -6.27
CA LEU A 117 15.41 5.89 -5.06
C LEU A 117 15.90 4.82 -4.08
N HIS A 118 17.12 4.96 -3.58
CA HIS A 118 17.65 4.14 -2.50
C HIS A 118 17.75 4.95 -1.22
N LEU A 119 17.05 4.54 -0.18
CA LEU A 119 17.13 5.17 1.13
C LEU A 119 17.67 4.19 2.16
N SER A 120 18.51 4.69 3.06
CA SER A 120 18.95 3.91 4.20
C SER A 120 17.94 3.95 5.36
N HIS A 121 18.13 3.06 6.33
CA HIS A 121 17.31 3.04 7.53
C HIS A 121 17.39 4.36 8.33
N ALA A 122 18.55 5.02 8.37
CA ALA A 122 18.69 6.32 9.03
C ALA A 122 17.87 7.41 8.32
N GLN A 123 17.94 7.45 6.98
CA GLN A 123 17.12 8.34 6.17
C GLN A 123 15.63 8.10 6.39
N ILE A 124 15.18 6.84 6.35
CA ILE A 124 13.78 6.48 6.53
C ILE A 124 13.28 6.83 7.93
N ARG A 125 14.07 6.57 8.99
CA ARG A 125 13.70 6.98 10.35
C ARG A 125 13.57 8.48 10.49
N SER A 126 14.48 9.24 9.88
CA SER A 126 14.39 10.70 9.89
C SER A 126 13.06 11.16 9.29
N LEU A 127 12.69 10.62 8.12
CA LEU A 127 11.42 10.95 7.46
C LEU A 127 10.19 10.51 8.28
N LEU A 128 10.22 9.31 8.89
CA LEU A 128 9.15 8.84 9.76
C LEU A 128 9.01 9.69 11.03
N SER A 129 10.12 10.17 11.61
CA SER A 129 10.04 11.12 12.73
C SER A 129 9.32 12.40 12.34
N HIS A 130 9.54 12.88 11.12
CA HIS A 130 8.83 14.06 10.61
C HIS A 130 7.34 13.80 10.33
N GLN A 131 6.95 12.56 9.98
CA GLN A 131 5.55 12.12 9.94
C GLN A 131 4.92 12.03 11.35
N ILE A 132 5.68 11.56 12.35
CA ILE A 132 5.26 11.51 13.78
C ILE A 132 4.99 12.92 14.30
N LEU A 133 5.93 13.83 14.06
CA LEU A 133 5.90 15.19 14.59
C LEU A 133 4.93 16.12 13.85
N ASN A 134 4.25 15.63 12.83
CA ASN A 134 3.36 16.39 11.94
C ASN A 134 4.02 17.67 11.39
N THR A 135 5.23 17.52 10.84
CA THR A 135 6.02 18.64 10.27
C THR A 135 6.04 18.63 8.74
N LEU A 136 5.45 17.61 8.12
CA LEU A 136 5.41 17.42 6.68
C LEU A 136 4.12 18.01 6.10
N SER A 137 4.23 18.57 4.90
CA SER A 137 3.08 18.99 4.10
C SER A 137 2.68 17.90 3.10
N PRO A 138 1.38 17.69 2.81
CA PRO A 138 0.97 16.76 1.77
C PRO A 138 1.58 17.11 0.41
N PRO A 139 2.11 16.12 -0.34
CA PRO A 139 2.61 16.39 -1.67
C PRO A 139 1.45 16.68 -2.65
N PRO A 140 1.70 17.40 -3.76
CA PRO A 140 0.65 17.73 -4.72
C PRO A 140 -0.13 16.51 -5.20
N GLY A 141 -1.45 16.58 -5.11
CA GLY A 141 -2.35 15.53 -5.56
C GLY A 141 -2.50 14.33 -4.63
N ASN A 142 -1.76 14.26 -3.51
CA ASN A 142 -2.08 13.32 -2.43
C ASN A 142 -2.83 14.06 -1.32
N THR A 143 -4.01 13.56 -0.98
CA THR A 143 -4.90 14.19 0.00
C THR A 143 -4.93 13.50 1.36
N TRP A 144 -4.19 12.41 1.55
CA TRP A 144 -4.25 11.59 2.77
C TRP A 144 -2.92 10.90 3.10
N GLY A 145 -2.81 10.34 4.30
CA GLY A 145 -1.66 9.52 4.70
C GLY A 145 -0.30 10.24 4.70
N CYS A 146 -0.28 11.58 4.76
CA CYS A 146 0.97 12.34 4.85
C CYS A 146 1.61 12.20 6.24
N THR A 147 0.81 12.35 7.29
CA THR A 147 1.26 12.27 8.69
C THR A 147 0.34 11.36 9.49
N PHE A 148 0.74 11.00 10.71
CA PHE A 148 0.02 10.03 11.54
C PHE A 148 -1.16 10.64 12.33
N THR A 149 -1.59 11.86 12.01
CA THR A 149 -2.69 12.57 12.69
C THR A 149 -4.00 11.78 12.66
N CYS A 150 -4.26 11.02 11.58
CA CYS A 150 -5.42 10.12 11.48
C CYS A 150 -5.40 8.97 12.50
N TRP A 151 -4.24 8.64 13.06
CA TRP A 151 -4.07 7.65 14.14
C TRP A 151 -4.11 8.28 15.53
N TYR A 152 -4.00 9.61 15.65
CA TYR A 152 -3.85 10.31 16.93
C TYR A 152 -5.17 10.84 17.50
N SER A 153 -6.16 11.10 16.66
CA SER A 153 -7.43 11.72 17.04
C SER A 153 -8.40 10.75 17.72
N GLU A 154 -9.32 11.25 18.55
CA GLU A 154 -10.48 10.52 19.05
C GLU A 154 -11.81 11.06 18.47
N PRO A 155 -12.83 10.20 18.28
CA PRO A 155 -12.87 8.76 18.59
C PRO A 155 -12.14 7.92 17.54
N GLN A 156 -11.40 6.89 17.98
CA GLN A 156 -10.84 5.88 17.09
C GLN A 156 -11.81 4.71 16.93
N PRO A 157 -12.45 4.50 15.76
CA PRO A 157 -13.38 3.40 15.55
C PRO A 157 -12.69 2.03 15.55
N LEU A 158 -11.38 1.99 15.26
CA LEU A 158 -10.59 0.77 15.11
C LEU A 158 -9.42 0.74 16.12
N LYS A 159 -9.72 1.09 17.39
CA LYS A 159 -8.71 1.28 18.48
C LYS A 159 -7.64 0.20 18.52
N THR A 160 -8.03 -1.07 18.49
CA THR A 160 -7.10 -2.22 18.60
C THR A 160 -6.09 -2.25 17.45
N ALA A 161 -6.54 -1.95 16.22
CA ALA A 161 -5.66 -1.93 15.06
C ALA A 161 -4.72 -0.72 15.10
N ILE A 162 -5.24 0.47 15.40
CA ILE A 162 -4.44 1.70 15.49
C ILE A 162 -3.38 1.60 16.60
N MET A 163 -3.71 1.00 17.75
CA MET A 163 -2.71 0.68 18.77
C MET A 163 -1.59 -0.21 18.24
N GLY A 164 -1.94 -1.20 17.41
CA GLY A 164 -0.96 -2.04 16.73
C GLY A 164 -0.10 -1.27 15.73
N TYR A 165 -0.68 -0.31 14.99
CA TYR A 165 0.05 0.52 14.01
C TYR A 165 1.10 1.36 14.71
N LEU A 166 0.71 2.05 15.78
CA LEU A 166 1.62 2.83 16.62
C LEU A 166 2.68 1.93 17.27
N SER A 167 2.30 0.75 17.75
CA SER A 167 3.26 -0.21 18.32
C SER A 167 4.31 -0.64 17.29
N ALA A 168 3.90 -1.02 16.08
CA ALA A 168 4.82 -1.45 15.03
C ALA A 168 5.73 -0.31 14.54
N LEU A 169 5.21 0.92 14.48
CA LEU A 169 6.00 2.11 14.18
C LEU A 169 7.06 2.37 15.25
N PHE A 170 6.70 2.33 16.53
CA PHE A 170 7.66 2.57 17.63
C PHE A 170 8.69 1.43 17.72
N ASP A 171 8.27 0.17 17.53
CA ASP A 171 9.17 -0.98 17.44
C ASP A 171 10.22 -0.82 16.31
N TYR A 172 9.89 -0.11 15.22
CA TYR A 172 10.87 0.19 14.16
C TYR A 172 11.95 1.16 14.62
N PHE A 173 11.66 2.10 15.51
CA PHE A 173 12.65 3.01 16.09
C PHE A 173 13.58 2.32 17.09
N GLU A 174 13.16 1.18 17.66
CA GLU A 174 13.98 0.38 18.56
C GLU A 174 15.06 -0.45 17.85
N LEU A 175 14.94 -0.69 16.53
CA LEU A 175 15.92 -1.52 15.82
C LEU A 175 17.32 -0.86 15.84
N PRO A 176 18.41 -1.63 15.81
CA PRO A 176 19.73 -1.05 15.58
C PRO A 176 19.79 -0.41 14.19
N LEU A 177 20.50 0.71 14.08
CA LEU A 177 20.92 1.22 12.77
C LEU A 177 22.14 0.45 12.30
N ASP A 178 22.20 0.20 11.00
CA ASP A 178 23.39 -0.34 10.34
C ASP A 178 24.51 0.71 10.43
N GLU A 179 25.55 0.43 11.21
CA GLU A 179 26.67 1.36 11.43
C GLU A 179 27.38 1.73 10.12
N ASP A 180 27.35 0.83 9.14
CA ASP A 180 28.03 0.99 7.85
C ASP A 180 27.09 1.48 6.72
N ASP A 181 25.80 1.74 7.01
CA ASP A 181 24.78 2.18 6.04
C ASP A 181 24.68 1.30 4.77
N THR A 182 25.05 0.02 4.90
CA THR A 182 25.21 -0.89 3.75
C THR A 182 23.87 -1.37 3.21
N THR A 183 22.87 -1.47 4.08
CA THR A 183 21.53 -1.94 3.73
C THR A 183 20.63 -0.77 3.34
N LYS A 184 20.23 -0.74 2.07
CA LYS A 184 19.33 0.27 1.52
C LYS A 184 18.06 -0.36 0.99
N ILE A 185 16.95 0.33 1.20
CA ILE A 185 15.65 -0.01 0.63
C ILE A 185 15.53 0.70 -0.70
N GLU A 186 15.21 -0.08 -1.74
CA GLU A 186 14.99 0.46 -3.08
C GLU A 186 13.50 0.72 -3.29
N TYR A 187 13.17 1.93 -3.71
CA TYR A 187 11.86 2.33 -4.19
C TYR A 187 11.96 2.60 -5.68
N ARG A 188 11.12 1.95 -6.49
CA ARG A 188 11.19 2.04 -7.94
C ARG A 188 9.85 2.39 -8.55
N TYR A 189 9.89 3.37 -9.46
CA TYR A 189 8.82 3.70 -10.38
C TYR A 189 8.93 2.84 -11.63
N ILE A 190 7.87 2.12 -11.96
CA ILE A 190 7.79 1.26 -13.14
C ILE A 190 6.85 1.93 -14.13
N THR A 191 7.29 2.09 -15.37
CA THR A 191 6.43 2.51 -16.49
C THR A 191 6.64 1.65 -17.70
N THR A 192 5.67 1.69 -18.60
CA THR A 192 5.87 1.14 -19.94
C THR A 192 7.06 1.88 -20.59
N PRO A 193 7.98 1.18 -21.27
CA PRO A 193 9.02 1.85 -22.04
C PRO A 193 8.34 2.84 -23.00
N ALA A 194 8.80 4.10 -23.01
CA ALA A 194 8.34 5.06 -23.99
C ALA A 194 8.48 4.42 -25.39
N PRO A 195 7.44 4.44 -26.23
CA PRO A 195 7.57 3.96 -27.59
C PRO A 195 8.75 4.63 -28.25
N SER A 196 9.70 3.85 -28.74
CA SER A 196 10.51 4.32 -29.86
C SER A 196 9.52 4.79 -30.94
N LEU A 197 9.71 6.03 -31.42
CA LEU A 197 8.82 6.76 -32.33
C LEU A 197 8.00 5.79 -33.24
N GLY A 198 6.71 5.62 -32.94
CA GLY A 198 5.76 4.94 -33.83
C GLY A 198 5.23 3.57 -33.42
N CYS A 199 5.69 2.97 -32.32
CA CYS A 199 5.17 1.68 -31.83
C CYS A 199 4.72 1.76 -30.37
N MET A 200 3.63 2.47 -30.06
CA MET A 200 2.85 2.05 -28.89
C MET A 200 2.42 0.61 -29.16
N PRO A 201 2.68 -0.37 -28.29
CA PRO A 201 1.92 -1.60 -28.37
C PRO A 201 0.47 -1.17 -28.20
N VAL A 202 -0.30 -1.20 -29.29
CA VAL A 202 -1.75 -1.13 -29.19
C VAL A 202 -2.10 -2.35 -28.36
N TYR A 203 -2.36 -2.14 -27.07
CA TYR A 203 -2.82 -3.21 -26.20
C TYR A 203 -4.22 -3.57 -26.68
N ASP A 204 -4.26 -4.49 -27.65
CA ASP A 204 -5.48 -4.95 -28.25
C ASP A 204 -6.06 -6.04 -27.37
N ILE A 205 -7.29 -5.82 -26.88
CA ILE A 205 -8.02 -6.78 -26.07
C ILE A 205 -8.14 -8.15 -26.76
N GLU A 206 -8.12 -8.21 -28.10
CA GLU A 206 -8.17 -9.46 -28.84
C GLU A 206 -6.91 -10.33 -28.66
N THR A 207 -5.76 -9.72 -28.35
CA THR A 207 -4.56 -10.50 -27.96
C THR A 207 -4.75 -11.17 -26.61
N TRP A 208 -5.50 -10.54 -25.70
CA TRP A 208 -5.77 -11.07 -24.35
C TRP A 208 -6.81 -12.18 -24.41
N LYS A 209 -7.87 -11.99 -25.20
CA LYS A 209 -8.92 -12.98 -25.41
C LYS A 209 -8.40 -14.29 -26.01
N ARG A 210 -7.34 -14.25 -26.82
CA ARG A 210 -6.74 -15.43 -27.47
C ARG A 210 -5.87 -16.29 -26.56
N LEU A 211 -5.59 -15.88 -25.32
CA LEU A 211 -4.82 -16.70 -24.39
C LEU A 211 -5.55 -18.03 -24.11
N PRO A 212 -4.86 -19.18 -24.18
CA PRO A 212 -5.45 -20.47 -23.82
C PRO A 212 -5.86 -20.48 -22.34
N THR A 213 -7.09 -20.89 -22.05
CA THR A 213 -7.63 -20.87 -20.68
C THR A 213 -6.85 -21.79 -19.75
N SER A 214 -6.42 -22.96 -20.23
CA SER A 214 -5.58 -23.89 -19.47
C SER A 214 -4.30 -23.25 -18.95
N ASP A 215 -3.67 -22.45 -19.81
CA ASP A 215 -2.38 -21.83 -19.53
C ASP A 215 -2.56 -20.65 -18.58
N VAL A 216 -3.62 -19.86 -18.76
CA VAL A 216 -3.97 -18.79 -17.82
C VAL A 216 -4.21 -19.36 -16.42
N LEU A 217 -5.02 -20.41 -16.32
CA LEU A 217 -5.39 -21.01 -15.03
C LEU A 217 -4.25 -21.77 -14.36
N SER A 218 -3.22 -22.21 -15.10
CA SER A 218 -2.02 -22.84 -14.52
C SER A 218 -1.10 -21.85 -13.81
N HIS A 219 -1.22 -20.56 -14.09
CA HIS A 219 -0.48 -19.48 -13.43
C HIS A 219 -1.21 -18.93 -12.19
N LEU A 220 -2.36 -19.51 -11.83
CA LEU A 220 -3.13 -19.14 -10.64
C LEU A 220 -3.09 -20.31 -9.64
N ARG A 221 -2.60 -20.04 -8.43
CA ARG A 221 -2.75 -20.95 -7.28
C ARG A 221 -3.73 -20.32 -6.31
N ILE A 222 -4.79 -21.04 -5.97
CA ILE A 222 -5.80 -20.57 -5.04
C ILE A 222 -5.41 -21.07 -3.66
N GLU A 223 -5.24 -20.14 -2.73
CA GLU A 223 -4.93 -20.42 -1.33
C GLU A 223 -6.14 -19.99 -0.49
N PRO A 224 -7.01 -20.93 -0.09
CA PRO A 224 -8.13 -20.62 0.79
C PRO A 224 -7.63 -20.14 2.15
N THR A 225 -8.17 -19.03 2.62
CA THR A 225 -7.78 -18.37 3.87
C THR A 225 -8.97 -18.16 4.78
N THR A 226 -8.68 -17.85 6.04
CA THR A 226 -9.66 -17.30 6.98
C THR A 226 -9.17 -15.92 7.42
N SER A 227 -9.99 -15.17 8.16
CA SER A 227 -9.56 -13.91 8.80
C SER A 227 -8.35 -14.07 9.73
N ALA A 228 -7.88 -15.30 10.01
CA ALA A 228 -6.72 -15.58 10.82
C ALA A 228 -5.35 -15.20 10.19
N THR A 229 -5.25 -15.01 8.87
CA THR A 229 -3.95 -14.99 8.15
C THR A 229 -3.78 -13.81 7.20
N VAL A 230 -3.32 -12.66 7.71
CA VAL A 230 -2.98 -11.46 6.91
C VAL A 230 -1.79 -10.70 7.52
N PRO A 231 -1.05 -9.88 6.77
CA PRO A 231 -1.07 -9.71 5.32
C PRO A 231 -0.08 -10.61 4.56
N PHE A 232 0.76 -11.38 5.26
CA PHE A 232 1.89 -12.13 4.67
C PHE A 232 1.68 -13.65 4.68
N LEU A 233 0.63 -14.12 4.01
CA LEU A 233 0.45 -15.55 3.84
C LEU A 233 1.55 -16.11 2.93
N ASN A 234 2.19 -17.20 3.37
CA ASN A 234 3.25 -17.91 2.66
C ASN A 234 4.51 -17.07 2.36
N ALA A 235 4.75 -15.99 3.10
CA ALA A 235 5.88 -15.10 2.85
C ALA A 235 7.26 -15.73 3.12
N HIS A 236 7.33 -16.84 3.84
CA HIS A 236 8.57 -17.63 3.96
C HIS A 236 8.96 -18.31 2.64
N ASP A 237 7.97 -18.73 1.84
CA ASP A 237 8.18 -19.43 0.58
C ASP A 237 8.13 -18.47 -0.62
N ILE A 238 7.40 -17.34 -0.47
CA ILE A 238 7.13 -16.37 -1.53
C ILE A 238 7.55 -14.97 -1.06
N PRO A 239 8.82 -14.54 -1.33
CA PRO A 239 9.38 -13.28 -0.83
C PRO A 239 8.92 -12.04 -1.63
N CYS A 240 7.78 -12.13 -2.32
CA CYS A 240 7.20 -11.05 -3.10
C CYS A 240 5.69 -10.99 -2.91
N THR A 241 5.18 -9.83 -2.50
CA THR A 241 3.74 -9.61 -2.23
C THR A 241 3.20 -8.46 -3.06
N LEU A 242 2.05 -8.68 -3.69
CA LEU A 242 1.24 -7.64 -4.29
C LEU A 242 0.48 -6.88 -3.19
N ILE A 243 0.56 -5.55 -3.21
CA ILE A 243 -0.25 -4.64 -2.41
C ILE A 243 -1.36 -4.10 -3.31
N ALA A 244 -2.61 -4.32 -2.91
CA ALA A 244 -3.78 -3.76 -3.58
C ALA A 244 -3.93 -2.29 -3.15
N SER A 245 -3.07 -1.46 -3.72
CA SER A 245 -2.84 -0.08 -3.31
C SER A 245 -3.88 0.86 -3.91
N ASN A 246 -4.05 2.04 -3.32
CA ASN A 246 -4.68 3.18 -4.00
C ASN A 246 -3.73 3.80 -5.04
N LYS A 247 -4.26 4.57 -6.00
CA LYS A 247 -3.45 5.40 -6.92
C LYS A 247 -2.63 6.46 -6.17
N GLU A 248 -3.06 6.85 -4.99
CA GLU A 248 -2.33 7.62 -3.99
C GLU A 248 -1.90 6.64 -2.88
N PRO A 249 -0.79 5.89 -3.01
CA PRO A 249 -0.40 4.94 -1.98
C PRO A 249 -0.33 5.62 -0.64
N GLY A 250 -0.81 4.99 0.42
CA GLY A 250 -0.91 5.67 1.70
C GLY A 250 -1.42 4.77 2.79
N PHE A 251 -1.49 5.34 3.99
CA PHE A 251 -2.08 4.67 5.14
C PHE A 251 -3.23 5.50 5.71
N GLY A 252 -4.24 4.79 6.18
CA GLY A 252 -5.41 5.34 6.85
C GLY A 252 -5.72 4.55 8.12
N PRO A 253 -6.92 4.76 8.70
CA PRO A 253 -7.38 3.95 9.82
C PRO A 253 -8.08 2.67 9.38
N SER A 254 -8.33 2.47 8.08
CA SER A 254 -9.39 1.60 7.57
C SER A 254 -9.13 0.09 7.71
N CYS A 255 -7.89 -0.29 8.05
CA CYS A 255 -7.47 -1.68 8.20
C CYS A 255 -7.72 -2.54 6.95
N THR A 256 -7.52 -1.96 5.76
CA THR A 256 -7.45 -2.74 4.52
C THR A 256 -6.10 -3.46 4.42
N GLN A 257 -5.92 -4.22 3.34
CA GLN A 257 -4.65 -4.90 3.10
C GLN A 257 -3.47 -3.92 2.98
N GLU A 258 -3.66 -2.75 2.35
CA GLU A 258 -2.60 -1.75 2.23
C GLU A 258 -2.16 -1.22 3.60
N GLU A 259 -3.10 -0.84 4.48
CA GLU A 259 -2.75 -0.38 5.83
C GLU A 259 -2.10 -1.46 6.69
N LEU A 260 -2.55 -2.71 6.59
CA LEU A 260 -1.93 -3.80 7.35
C LEU A 260 -0.50 -4.10 6.88
N VAL A 261 -0.23 -4.05 5.58
CA VAL A 261 1.12 -4.23 5.05
C VAL A 261 2.02 -3.06 5.44
N THR A 262 1.56 -1.82 5.25
CA THR A 262 2.35 -0.62 5.61
C THR A 262 2.62 -0.54 7.12
N ALA A 263 1.66 -0.93 7.97
CA ALA A 263 1.88 -1.04 9.40
C ALA A 263 2.90 -2.13 9.76
N ALA A 264 2.88 -3.26 9.06
CA ALA A 264 3.86 -4.31 9.25
C ALA A 264 5.25 -3.98 8.72
N CYS A 265 5.32 -3.01 7.80
CA CYS A 265 6.53 -2.57 7.12
C CYS A 265 6.64 -1.03 7.17
N PRO A 266 7.02 -0.43 8.31
CA PRO A 266 7.11 1.03 8.46
C PRO A 266 7.88 1.78 7.36
N PRO A 267 8.92 1.22 6.71
CA PRO A 267 9.53 1.86 5.54
C PRO A 267 8.60 2.13 4.34
N LEU A 268 7.42 1.51 4.27
CA LEU A 268 6.42 1.81 3.25
C LEU A 268 5.59 3.06 3.57
N LEU A 269 5.53 3.50 4.84
CA LEU A 269 4.69 4.64 5.27
C LEU A 269 5.12 5.99 4.64
N ILE A 270 6.36 6.10 4.16
CA ILE A 270 6.87 7.31 3.49
C ILE A 270 6.45 7.44 2.02
N LEU A 271 5.96 6.35 1.38
CA LEU A 271 5.68 6.31 -0.06
C LEU A 271 4.73 7.44 -0.49
N GLY A 272 3.52 7.43 0.06
CA GLY A 272 2.50 8.46 -0.22
C GLY A 272 2.87 9.83 0.29
N ALA A 273 3.49 9.88 1.46
CA ALA A 273 3.77 11.14 2.15
C ALA A 273 4.84 11.97 1.44
N LEU A 274 5.79 11.33 0.75
CA LEU A 274 7.03 11.98 0.33
C LEU A 274 7.50 11.59 -1.07
N LEU A 275 7.24 10.35 -1.52
CA LEU A 275 7.93 9.79 -2.69
C LEU A 275 7.09 9.81 -3.97
N VAL A 276 5.77 9.94 -3.86
CA VAL A 276 4.84 9.84 -5.00
C VAL A 276 4.06 11.15 -5.15
N SER A 277 4.27 11.84 -6.27
CA SER A 277 3.47 12.99 -6.70
C SER A 277 3.74 13.26 -8.19
N PRO A 278 2.70 13.40 -9.03
CA PRO A 278 1.25 13.25 -8.76
C PRO A 278 0.85 11.78 -8.45
N PRO A 279 -0.44 11.48 -8.21
CA PRO A 279 -0.94 10.11 -8.09
C PRO A 279 -0.47 9.19 -9.22
N ILE A 280 -0.33 7.90 -8.93
CA ILE A 280 0.15 6.88 -9.88
C ILE A 280 -0.81 6.83 -11.09
N PRO A 281 -0.32 7.08 -12.31
CA PRO A 281 -1.14 7.01 -13.52
C PRO A 281 -1.45 5.55 -13.92
N PRO A 282 -2.45 5.32 -14.79
CA PRO A 282 -2.85 3.97 -15.23
C PRO A 282 -1.75 3.12 -15.89
N ASP A 283 -0.67 3.72 -16.35
CA ASP A 283 0.46 3.09 -17.04
C ASP A 283 1.75 3.03 -16.20
N ALA A 284 1.62 3.21 -14.89
CA ALA A 284 2.71 3.10 -13.92
C ALA A 284 2.40 2.14 -12.77
N ALA A 285 3.44 1.67 -12.09
CA ALA A 285 3.37 0.88 -10.86
C ALA A 285 4.55 1.23 -9.95
N LEU A 286 4.49 0.80 -8.69
CA LEU A 286 5.62 0.94 -7.77
C LEU A 286 6.12 -0.42 -7.30
N LEU A 287 7.43 -0.52 -7.14
CA LEU A 287 8.09 -1.70 -6.60
C LEU A 287 9.04 -1.27 -5.49
N VAL A 288 8.93 -1.91 -4.33
CA VAL A 288 9.81 -1.66 -3.19
C VAL A 288 10.50 -2.95 -2.80
N SER A 289 11.82 -2.93 -2.66
CA SER A 289 12.63 -4.12 -2.36
C SER A 289 13.58 -3.88 -1.19
N GLY A 290 13.89 -4.96 -0.46
CA GLY A 290 14.85 -4.94 0.65
C GLY A 290 14.23 -4.63 2.00
N ILE A 291 12.90 -4.68 2.12
CA ILE A 291 12.20 -4.42 3.38
C ILE A 291 12.10 -5.72 4.17
N VAL A 292 12.47 -5.68 5.45
CA VAL A 292 12.17 -6.76 6.40
C VAL A 292 10.86 -6.40 7.11
N PRO A 293 9.78 -7.18 6.96
CA PRO A 293 8.58 -7.00 7.77
C PRO A 293 8.90 -7.12 9.25
N LEU A 294 8.23 -6.34 10.11
CA LEU A 294 8.53 -6.28 11.55
C LEU A 294 7.47 -6.95 12.40
N SER A 295 6.21 -6.86 11.98
CA SER A 295 5.09 -7.33 12.77
C SER A 295 4.19 -8.31 12.02
N HIS A 296 3.58 -9.18 12.80
CA HIS A 296 2.60 -10.16 12.39
C HIS A 296 1.21 -9.72 12.84
N TRP A 297 0.26 -9.81 11.93
CA TRP A 297 -1.10 -9.30 12.10
C TRP A 297 -2.13 -10.41 11.95
N ARG A 298 -3.33 -10.17 12.45
CA ARG A 298 -4.49 -11.04 12.25
C ARG A 298 -5.74 -10.20 12.07
N GLY A 299 -6.68 -10.69 11.25
CA GLY A 299 -7.96 -10.04 11.00
C GLY A 299 -7.85 -8.88 10.01
N GLN A 300 -8.98 -8.51 9.44
CA GLN A 300 -9.15 -7.31 8.60
C GLN A 300 -10.29 -6.45 9.16
N GLY A 301 -10.31 -5.16 8.82
CA GLY A 301 -11.32 -4.25 9.32
C GLY A 301 -11.40 -4.25 10.85
N ARG A 302 -12.57 -4.55 11.41
CA ARG A 302 -12.80 -4.54 12.88
C ARG A 302 -12.06 -5.64 13.65
N GLU A 303 -11.65 -6.72 12.99
CA GLU A 303 -10.95 -7.82 13.64
C GLU A 303 -9.42 -7.65 13.64
N ALA A 304 -8.93 -6.64 12.90
CA ALA A 304 -7.53 -6.36 12.73
C ALA A 304 -6.85 -6.08 14.07
N ARG A 305 -5.76 -6.80 14.32
CA ARG A 305 -4.93 -6.63 15.52
C ARG A 305 -3.51 -7.12 15.30
N LEU A 306 -2.58 -6.45 15.96
CA LEU A 306 -1.21 -6.89 16.10
C LEU A 306 -1.15 -8.15 16.95
N VAL A 307 -0.40 -9.17 16.50
CA VAL A 307 -0.27 -10.46 17.20
C VAL A 307 1.15 -10.68 17.72
N GLY A 308 2.16 -10.10 17.07
CA GLY A 308 3.55 -10.20 17.52
C GLY A 308 4.54 -9.67 16.50
N LYS A 309 5.82 -9.98 16.71
CA LYS A 309 6.89 -9.70 15.75
C LYS A 309 6.97 -10.83 14.72
N THR A 310 7.49 -10.53 13.54
CA THR A 310 7.69 -11.52 12.48
C THR A 310 9.17 -11.92 12.37
N THR A 311 9.44 -13.06 11.74
CA THR A 311 10.79 -13.60 11.48
C THR A 311 11.05 -13.74 9.98
N LEU A 312 10.33 -12.96 9.17
CA LEU A 312 10.50 -12.95 7.73
C LEU A 312 11.82 -12.29 7.34
N GLU A 313 12.37 -12.71 6.21
CA GLU A 313 13.56 -12.10 5.62
C GLU A 313 13.18 -10.88 4.76
N GLN A 314 14.14 -10.37 4.00
CA GLN A 314 13.89 -9.28 3.06
C GLN A 314 12.81 -9.68 2.05
N HIS A 315 11.87 -8.76 1.87
CA HIS A 315 10.67 -8.94 1.08
C HIS A 315 10.56 -7.85 0.01
N THR A 316 9.91 -8.20 -1.09
CA THR A 316 9.60 -7.28 -2.18
C THR A 316 8.10 -7.01 -2.23
N PHE A 317 7.72 -5.76 -2.47
CA PHE A 317 6.34 -5.30 -2.52
C PHE A 317 6.05 -4.66 -3.87
N LEU A 318 5.07 -5.20 -4.60
CA LEU A 318 4.56 -4.61 -5.84
C LEU A 318 3.23 -3.91 -5.53
N LEU A 319 3.17 -2.58 -5.69
CA LEU A 319 1.96 -1.80 -5.46
C LEU A 319 1.25 -1.57 -6.80
N LEU A 320 0.01 -2.05 -6.90
CA LEU A 320 -0.87 -1.86 -8.06
C LEU A 320 -2.23 -1.34 -7.63
N ASP A 321 -2.66 -0.23 -8.22
CA ASP A 321 -4.02 0.29 -8.08
C ASP A 321 -4.97 -0.37 -9.06
N ALA A 322 -6.18 -0.71 -8.63
CA ALA A 322 -7.23 -1.26 -9.49
C ALA A 322 -8.18 -0.15 -9.99
N SER A 323 -8.96 -0.44 -11.03
CA SER A 323 -10.09 0.42 -11.39
C SER A 323 -11.08 0.55 -10.21
N GLU A 324 -11.44 1.79 -9.85
CA GLU A 324 -12.45 2.15 -8.83
C GLU A 324 -13.86 2.04 -9.45
N LEU A 325 -14.44 0.84 -9.41
CA LEU A 325 -15.69 0.53 -10.11
C LEU A 325 -16.94 0.84 -9.28
N ASP A 326 -16.79 0.99 -7.97
CA ASP A 326 -17.82 1.42 -7.02
C ASP A 326 -18.24 2.89 -7.23
N ALA A 327 -17.39 3.70 -7.87
CA ALA A 327 -17.67 5.10 -8.20
C ALA A 327 -18.45 5.28 -9.51
N VAL A 328 -18.67 4.22 -10.29
CA VAL A 328 -19.35 4.33 -11.59
C VAL A 328 -20.86 4.26 -11.43
N ASP A 329 -21.57 5.18 -12.10
CA ASP A 329 -23.03 5.20 -12.11
C ASP A 329 -23.60 3.98 -12.87
N ILE A 330 -24.22 3.07 -12.12
CA ILE A 330 -24.75 1.78 -12.61
C ILE A 330 -26.17 1.95 -13.19
N ASP A 331 -26.80 3.13 -13.07
CA ASP A 331 -28.19 3.33 -13.48
C ASP A 331 -28.40 3.39 -15.01
N ASN A 332 -27.33 3.25 -15.80
CA ASN A 332 -27.45 3.08 -17.24
C ASN A 332 -27.66 1.60 -17.62
N PRO A 333 -28.86 1.19 -18.08
CA PRO A 333 -29.19 -0.20 -18.42
C PRO A 333 -28.42 -0.77 -19.62
N THR A 334 -27.63 0.04 -20.34
CA THR A 334 -26.73 -0.43 -21.41
C THR A 334 -25.32 -0.76 -20.92
N THR A 335 -25.02 -0.57 -19.64
CA THR A 335 -23.69 -0.86 -19.08
C THR A 335 -23.53 -2.36 -18.91
N PRO A 336 -22.52 -3.00 -19.53
CA PRO A 336 -22.32 -4.43 -19.37
C PRO A 336 -22.06 -4.79 -17.91
N SER A 337 -22.68 -5.87 -17.45
CA SER A 337 -22.49 -6.41 -16.11
C SER A 337 -21.75 -7.74 -16.18
N PRO A 338 -20.65 -7.94 -15.42
CA PRO A 338 -20.02 -6.98 -14.53
C PRO A 338 -19.29 -5.85 -15.29
N ILE A 339 -19.27 -4.66 -14.68
CA ILE A 339 -18.65 -3.46 -15.24
C ILE A 339 -17.15 -3.64 -15.52
N ASP A 340 -16.49 -4.54 -14.77
CA ASP A 340 -15.12 -4.98 -14.96
C ASP A 340 -14.81 -5.45 -16.39
N LEU A 341 -15.81 -5.98 -17.12
CA LEU A 341 -15.66 -6.47 -18.49
C LEU A 341 -15.79 -5.38 -19.55
N HIS A 342 -16.22 -4.18 -19.17
CA HIS A 342 -16.27 -3.06 -20.09
C HIS A 342 -14.84 -2.76 -20.59
N PRO A 343 -14.59 -2.69 -21.92
CA PRO A 343 -13.22 -2.74 -22.47
C PRO A 343 -12.21 -1.75 -21.88
N PRO A 344 -12.56 -0.47 -21.60
CA PRO A 344 -11.68 0.48 -20.92
C PRO A 344 -11.17 0.01 -19.55
N TYR A 345 -12.02 -0.59 -18.71
CA TYR A 345 -11.63 -1.04 -17.37
C TYR A 345 -10.84 -2.34 -17.45
N LEU A 346 -11.33 -3.31 -18.23
CA LEU A 346 -10.67 -4.59 -18.42
C LEU A 346 -9.25 -4.41 -18.96
N LEU A 347 -9.09 -3.59 -20.01
CA LEU A 347 -7.81 -3.35 -20.64
C LEU A 347 -6.85 -2.61 -19.70
N ARG A 348 -7.34 -1.58 -18.99
CA ARG A 348 -6.54 -0.82 -18.03
C ARG A 348 -6.00 -1.73 -16.93
N ASP A 349 -6.83 -2.60 -16.36
CA ASP A 349 -6.41 -3.51 -15.30
C ASP A 349 -5.43 -4.58 -15.80
N LEU A 350 -5.67 -5.14 -16.99
CA LEU A 350 -4.74 -6.09 -17.62
C LEU A 350 -3.37 -5.47 -17.87
N VAL A 351 -3.32 -4.25 -18.41
CA VAL A 351 -2.05 -3.53 -18.66
C VAL A 351 -1.34 -3.19 -17.36
N LYS A 352 -2.08 -2.73 -16.34
CA LYS A 352 -1.54 -2.43 -15.00
C LYS A 352 -0.87 -3.66 -14.38
N CYS A 353 -1.54 -4.80 -14.39
CA CYS A 353 -0.96 -6.05 -13.87
C CYS A 353 0.24 -6.51 -14.71
N GLN A 354 0.12 -6.47 -16.04
CA GLN A 354 1.22 -6.85 -16.93
C GLN A 354 2.47 -6.03 -16.67
N LEU A 355 2.32 -4.72 -16.50
CA LEU A 355 3.43 -3.81 -16.22
C LEU A 355 4.19 -4.22 -14.95
N GLY A 356 3.47 -4.42 -13.85
CA GLY A 356 4.06 -4.84 -12.58
C GLY A 356 4.73 -6.22 -12.67
N PHE A 357 4.07 -7.19 -13.29
CA PHE A 357 4.61 -8.55 -13.41
C PHE A 357 5.80 -8.63 -14.36
N SER A 358 5.84 -7.83 -15.42
CA SER A 358 7.00 -7.74 -16.30
C SER A 358 8.23 -7.22 -15.56
N ALA A 359 8.05 -6.20 -14.70
CA ALA A 359 9.12 -5.69 -13.87
C ALA A 359 9.63 -6.72 -12.83
N LEU A 360 8.72 -7.53 -12.27
CA LEU A 360 9.07 -8.63 -11.38
C LEU A 360 9.84 -9.74 -12.12
N ARG A 361 9.38 -10.15 -13.30
CA ARG A 361 10.05 -11.15 -14.15
C ARG A 361 11.47 -10.71 -14.51
N GLN A 362 11.68 -9.44 -14.83
CA GLN A 362 13.00 -8.87 -15.11
C GLN A 362 13.97 -8.98 -13.91
N ARG A 363 13.43 -9.10 -12.69
CA ARG A 363 14.19 -9.37 -11.45
C ARG A 363 14.33 -10.85 -11.12
N GLY A 364 13.82 -11.73 -11.97
CA GLY A 364 13.82 -13.17 -11.73
C GLY A 364 12.80 -13.65 -10.71
N VAL A 365 11.82 -12.81 -10.34
CA VAL A 365 10.69 -13.23 -9.51
C VAL A 365 9.76 -14.09 -10.35
N LYS A 366 9.53 -15.32 -9.90
CA LYS A 366 8.69 -16.32 -10.60
C LYS A 366 7.34 -16.54 -9.95
N GLU A 367 7.19 -16.13 -8.69
CA GLU A 367 5.98 -16.35 -7.91
C GLU A 367 5.74 -15.18 -6.98
N ILE A 368 4.47 -14.81 -6.83
CA ILE A 368 4.02 -13.75 -5.93
C ILE A 368 2.84 -14.20 -5.09
N SER A 369 2.76 -13.67 -3.88
CA SER A 369 1.57 -13.73 -3.03
C SER A 369 0.70 -12.51 -3.33
N ALA A 370 -0.59 -12.71 -3.56
CA ALA A 370 -1.52 -11.62 -3.85
C ALA A 370 -2.81 -11.74 -3.03
N PRO A 371 -3.37 -10.61 -2.54
CA PRO A 371 -4.74 -10.57 -2.06
C PRO A 371 -5.71 -10.59 -3.26
N LEU A 372 -7.01 -10.63 -2.95
CA LEU A 372 -8.05 -10.39 -3.94
C LEU A 372 -8.06 -8.92 -4.39
N TRP A 373 -7.22 -8.61 -5.38
CA TRP A 373 -6.97 -7.26 -5.90
C TRP A 373 -8.22 -6.65 -6.55
N GLY A 374 -8.54 -5.40 -6.22
CA GLY A 374 -9.62 -4.65 -6.86
C GLY A 374 -11.05 -5.11 -6.57
N ALA A 375 -11.24 -6.18 -5.80
CA ALA A 375 -12.57 -6.74 -5.50
C ALA A 375 -12.93 -6.56 -4.01
N GLY A 376 -12.51 -5.45 -3.41
CA GLY A 376 -12.88 -5.05 -2.04
C GLY A 376 -13.64 -3.74 -2.09
N ALA A 377 -13.04 -2.67 -1.55
CA ALA A 377 -13.57 -1.33 -1.61
C ALA A 377 -13.82 -0.83 -3.05
N PHE A 378 -12.96 -1.21 -4.00
CA PHE A 378 -13.04 -0.78 -5.41
C PHE A 378 -14.16 -1.45 -6.24
N GLY A 379 -15.01 -2.28 -5.63
CA GLY A 379 -16.24 -2.76 -6.27
C GLY A 379 -16.11 -3.79 -7.39
N GLY A 380 -14.90 -4.25 -7.72
CA GLY A 380 -14.70 -5.21 -8.81
C GLY A 380 -15.27 -6.60 -8.55
N ASP A 381 -15.65 -7.29 -9.62
CA ASP A 381 -16.06 -8.69 -9.55
C ASP A 381 -14.85 -9.59 -9.18
N PRO A 382 -14.92 -10.34 -8.06
CA PRO A 382 -13.79 -11.11 -7.57
C PRO A 382 -13.31 -12.17 -8.56
N VAL A 383 -14.20 -12.81 -9.33
CA VAL A 383 -13.80 -13.81 -10.32
C VAL A 383 -13.12 -13.13 -11.51
N VAL A 384 -13.67 -12.02 -12.01
CA VAL A 384 -13.05 -11.28 -13.12
C VAL A 384 -11.65 -10.78 -12.73
N LYS A 385 -11.50 -10.16 -11.54
CA LYS A 385 -10.19 -9.67 -11.08
C LYS A 385 -9.15 -10.77 -10.91
N CYS A 386 -9.55 -11.97 -10.44
CA CYS A 386 -8.67 -13.13 -10.40
C CYS A 386 -8.18 -13.53 -11.79
N LEU A 387 -9.09 -13.57 -12.77
CA LEU A 387 -8.75 -13.90 -14.14
C LEU A 387 -7.85 -12.82 -14.76
N VAL A 388 -8.04 -11.55 -14.45
CA VAL A 388 -7.14 -10.46 -14.89
C VAL A 388 -5.72 -10.67 -14.35
N LEU A 389 -5.57 -10.96 -13.05
CA LEU A 389 -4.27 -11.30 -12.47
C LEU A 389 -3.66 -12.53 -13.18
N ALA A 390 -4.42 -13.61 -13.33
CA ALA A 390 -3.94 -14.85 -13.96
C ALA A 390 -3.52 -14.64 -15.43
N MET A 391 -4.26 -13.83 -16.19
CA MET A 391 -3.95 -13.51 -17.59
C MET A 391 -2.63 -12.74 -17.70
N ALA A 392 -2.45 -11.71 -16.87
CA ALA A 392 -1.20 -10.95 -16.84
C ALA A 392 -0.03 -11.83 -16.38
N ALA A 393 -0.25 -12.68 -15.38
CA ALA A 393 0.74 -13.58 -14.82
C ALA A 393 1.21 -14.61 -15.86
N CYS A 394 0.26 -15.19 -16.61
CA CYS A 394 0.54 -16.09 -17.72
C CYS A 394 1.38 -15.46 -18.83
N ARG A 395 1.12 -14.19 -19.19
CA ARG A 395 1.94 -13.48 -20.19
C ARG A 395 3.38 -13.23 -19.75
N GLU A 396 3.56 -12.95 -18.46
CA GLU A 396 4.86 -12.61 -17.90
C GLU A 396 5.57 -13.82 -17.26
N ASP A 397 5.02 -15.03 -17.38
CA ASP A 397 5.57 -16.27 -16.79
C ASP A 397 5.81 -16.14 -15.28
N VAL A 398 4.82 -15.55 -14.59
CA VAL A 398 4.77 -15.39 -13.13
C VAL A 398 3.60 -16.21 -12.60
N VAL A 399 3.78 -16.88 -11.47
CA VAL A 399 2.71 -17.56 -10.75
C VAL A 399 2.12 -16.63 -9.68
N VAL A 400 0.80 -16.52 -9.64
CA VAL A 400 0.08 -15.79 -8.59
C VAL A 400 -0.51 -16.79 -7.60
N THR A 401 0.00 -16.77 -6.38
CA THR A 401 -0.60 -17.46 -5.23
C THR A 401 -1.57 -16.49 -4.54
N LEU A 402 -2.85 -16.70 -4.82
CA LEU A 402 -3.94 -15.82 -4.46
C LEU A 402 -4.58 -16.25 -3.15
N SER A 403 -4.49 -15.38 -2.14
CA SER A 403 -5.23 -15.54 -0.88
C SER A 403 -6.69 -15.15 -1.08
N VAL A 404 -7.60 -16.10 -0.87
CA VAL A 404 -9.05 -15.88 -0.97
C VAL A 404 -9.72 -16.33 0.32
N ASP A 405 -10.56 -15.49 0.92
CA ASP A 405 -11.36 -15.90 2.06
C ASP A 405 -12.30 -17.04 1.64
N GLN A 406 -12.16 -18.20 2.28
CA GLN A 406 -12.89 -19.42 1.96
C GLN A 406 -14.41 -19.24 2.13
N ASP A 407 -14.82 -18.34 3.02
CA ASP A 407 -16.23 -18.06 3.34
C ASP A 407 -16.81 -16.94 2.46
N ARG A 408 -16.01 -16.38 1.55
CA ARG A 408 -16.45 -15.31 0.66
C ARG A 408 -17.47 -15.81 -0.35
N VAL A 409 -18.73 -15.50 -0.05
CA VAL A 409 -19.88 -15.86 -0.88
C VAL A 409 -19.80 -15.18 -2.25
N TYR A 410 -20.15 -15.94 -3.29
CA TYR A 410 -20.28 -15.49 -4.66
C TYR A 410 -21.62 -15.93 -5.24
N SER A 411 -22.35 -14.99 -5.85
CA SER A 411 -23.60 -15.30 -6.52
C SER A 411 -23.32 -15.98 -7.85
N THR A 412 -23.61 -17.27 -7.95
CA THR A 412 -23.46 -18.04 -9.19
C THR A 412 -24.60 -17.76 -10.17
N ALA A 413 -25.67 -17.05 -9.76
CA ALA A 413 -26.73 -16.60 -10.67
C ALA A 413 -26.20 -15.71 -11.81
N LYS A 414 -25.03 -15.09 -11.63
CA LYS A 414 -24.35 -14.29 -12.66
C LYS A 414 -23.55 -15.14 -13.63
N LEU A 415 -23.13 -16.33 -13.22
CA LEU A 415 -22.45 -17.30 -14.07
C LEU A 415 -23.55 -18.02 -14.85
N GLY A 416 -23.45 -18.10 -16.18
CA GLY A 416 -24.40 -18.90 -16.95
C GLY A 416 -24.53 -20.35 -16.41
N GLU A 417 -25.48 -21.14 -16.93
CA GLU A 417 -25.74 -22.55 -16.52
C GLU A 417 -24.52 -23.52 -16.63
N THR A 418 -23.33 -23.01 -16.91
CA THR A 418 -22.15 -23.74 -17.39
C THR A 418 -21.19 -24.20 -16.30
N LEU A 419 -21.39 -23.81 -15.03
CA LEU A 419 -20.66 -24.36 -13.90
C LEU A 419 -21.65 -25.14 -13.03
N ASP A 420 -21.62 -26.46 -13.16
CA ASP A 420 -22.37 -27.41 -12.33
C ASP A 420 -21.71 -27.44 -10.93
N VAL A 421 -21.81 -26.31 -10.20
CA VAL A 421 -21.35 -26.23 -8.81
C VAL A 421 -22.35 -27.04 -8.00
N ALA A 422 -22.03 -28.31 -7.82
CA ALA A 422 -22.93 -29.36 -7.39
C ALA A 422 -23.44 -29.22 -5.94
N HIS A 423 -24.25 -28.21 -5.61
CA HIS A 423 -25.05 -28.17 -4.38
C HIS A 423 -26.42 -27.53 -4.68
N GLY A 424 -27.49 -28.32 -4.54
CA GLY A 424 -28.80 -28.08 -5.15
C GLY A 424 -29.44 -26.70 -4.95
N ASN A 425 -30.18 -26.25 -5.98
CA ASN A 425 -31.16 -25.15 -6.05
C ASN A 425 -30.85 -23.80 -5.39
N ASN A 426 -29.69 -23.59 -4.78
CA ASN A 426 -29.25 -22.32 -4.22
C ASN A 426 -28.14 -21.76 -5.12
N HIS A 427 -28.40 -20.66 -5.82
CA HIS A 427 -27.46 -19.96 -6.71
C HIS A 427 -26.33 -19.22 -5.95
N LEU A 428 -25.78 -19.84 -4.91
CA LEU A 428 -24.75 -19.31 -4.01
C LEU A 428 -23.61 -20.32 -3.91
N GLY A 429 -22.43 -19.92 -4.36
CA GLY A 429 -21.16 -20.62 -4.15
C GLY A 429 -20.19 -19.75 -3.36
N THR A 430 -18.93 -20.17 -3.27
CA THR A 430 -17.84 -19.32 -2.77
C THR A 430 -16.94 -18.92 -3.93
N VAL A 431 -16.18 -17.84 -3.79
CA VAL A 431 -15.20 -17.45 -4.81
C VAL A 431 -14.20 -18.59 -5.06
N VAL A 432 -13.75 -19.24 -3.98
CA VAL A 432 -12.85 -20.42 -4.05
C VAL A 432 -13.46 -21.53 -4.89
N SER A 433 -14.69 -21.95 -4.60
CA SER A 433 -15.30 -23.09 -5.31
C SER A 433 -15.55 -22.82 -6.79
N VAL A 434 -15.85 -21.57 -7.16
CA VAL A 434 -15.97 -21.14 -8.56
C VAL A 434 -14.63 -21.24 -9.28
N LEU A 435 -13.56 -20.68 -8.70
CA LEU A 435 -12.23 -20.68 -9.30
C LEU A 435 -11.65 -22.10 -9.43
N GLU A 436 -11.79 -22.94 -8.41
CA GLU A 436 -11.38 -24.35 -8.46
C GLU A 436 -12.19 -25.15 -9.50
N GLY A 437 -13.49 -24.85 -9.63
CA GLY A 437 -14.36 -25.42 -10.66
C GLY A 437 -13.88 -25.06 -12.07
N LEU A 438 -13.49 -23.80 -12.29
CA LEU A 438 -12.87 -23.36 -13.55
C LEU A 438 -11.57 -24.10 -13.83
N GLN A 439 -10.66 -24.18 -12.84
CA GLN A 439 -9.40 -24.91 -12.99
C GLN A 439 -9.62 -26.39 -13.32
N THR A 440 -10.61 -27.03 -12.72
CA THR A 440 -10.95 -28.43 -12.98
C THR A 440 -11.52 -28.61 -14.38
N LYS A 441 -12.47 -27.76 -14.78
CA LYS A 441 -13.16 -27.85 -16.07
C LYS A 441 -12.23 -27.65 -17.25
N TYR A 442 -11.29 -26.72 -17.15
CA TYR A 442 -10.39 -26.35 -18.27
C TYR A 442 -8.99 -26.94 -18.15
N ARG A 443 -8.75 -27.85 -17.19
CA ARG A 443 -7.45 -28.51 -17.03
C ARG A 443 -7.09 -29.28 -18.31
N GLY A 444 -5.99 -28.90 -18.95
CA GLY A 444 -5.50 -29.54 -20.17
C GLY A 444 -6.37 -29.30 -21.42
N SER A 445 -7.34 -28.36 -21.37
CA SER A 445 -8.12 -27.96 -22.53
C SER A 445 -7.42 -26.83 -23.27
N SER A 446 -6.88 -27.12 -24.46
CA SER A 446 -6.27 -26.11 -25.35
C SER A 446 -7.28 -25.35 -26.20
N ASP A 447 -8.53 -25.82 -26.25
CA ASP A 447 -9.50 -25.40 -27.27
C ASP A 447 -10.35 -24.20 -26.83
N VAL A 448 -10.26 -23.80 -25.56
CA VAL A 448 -11.03 -22.68 -25.02
C VAL A 448 -10.12 -21.52 -24.68
N ASN A 449 -10.42 -20.35 -25.25
CA ASN A 449 -9.68 -19.12 -24.98
C ASN A 449 -10.40 -18.22 -23.96
N MET A 450 -9.69 -17.22 -23.43
CA MET A 450 -10.24 -16.31 -22.42
C MET A 450 -11.47 -15.52 -22.90
N GLY A 451 -11.55 -15.20 -24.20
CA GLY A 451 -12.73 -14.54 -24.77
C GLY A 451 -13.98 -15.42 -24.69
N GLU A 452 -13.85 -16.70 -25.02
CA GLU A 452 -14.91 -17.70 -24.90
C GLU A 452 -15.27 -17.97 -23.44
N LEU A 453 -14.29 -17.99 -22.54
CA LEU A 453 -14.53 -18.12 -21.11
C LEU A 453 -15.36 -16.94 -20.58
N PHE A 454 -14.95 -15.69 -20.86
CA PHE A 454 -15.73 -14.53 -20.42
C PHE A 454 -17.13 -14.51 -21.02
N ALA A 455 -17.29 -14.86 -22.30
CA ALA A 455 -18.61 -14.97 -22.94
C ALA A 455 -19.49 -16.07 -22.32
N THR A 456 -18.87 -17.14 -21.81
CA THR A 456 -19.56 -18.23 -21.11
C THR A 456 -19.98 -17.81 -19.70
N LEU A 457 -19.08 -17.17 -18.96
CA LEU A 457 -19.35 -16.73 -17.59
C LEU A 457 -20.34 -15.56 -17.56
N TYR A 458 -20.28 -14.66 -18.54
CA TYR A 458 -21.06 -13.42 -18.56
C TYR A 458 -21.73 -13.21 -19.93
N PRO A 459 -22.75 -14.03 -20.28
CA PRO A 459 -23.39 -14.00 -21.59
C PRO A 459 -24.15 -12.69 -21.88
N GLN A 460 -24.47 -11.91 -20.84
CA GLN A 460 -25.12 -10.59 -20.96
C GLN A 460 -24.14 -9.43 -21.25
N GLY A 461 -22.83 -9.67 -21.19
CA GLY A 461 -21.79 -8.67 -21.46
C GLY A 461 -21.33 -8.58 -22.92
N LYS A 462 -22.15 -9.03 -23.87
CA LYS A 462 -21.82 -9.04 -25.31
C LYS A 462 -21.92 -7.67 -25.97
#